data_AF-A0A925JVI7-F1
#
_entry.id   AF-A0A925JVI7-F1
#
_cell.length_a   1.000
_cell.length_b   1.000
_cell.length_c   1.000
_cell.angle_alpha   90.00
_cell.angle_beta   90.00
_cell.angle_gamma   90.00
#
_symmetry.space_group_name_H-M   'P 1'
#
loop_
_entity.id
_entity.type
_entity.pdbx_description
1 polymer ?
#
loop_
_entity_poly.entity_id
_entity_poly.type
_entity_poly.pdbx_seq_one_letter_code
_entity_poly.pdbx_strand_id
1 'polypeptide(L)'
;MANVLESDITANHSQAVLPNPVTLVLEGIDRCDDDFRMCVRARQPSVCPDCGHISTSRHSRYSRRLNDLPWQGRSVQIWLRVGRYRCRNEQCLRKIFCERMPGVAPVSPAKHLVWQRSSDWLDT
;
A
#
# COMPACT_ATOMS: atom_id res chain seq x y z
N MET A 1 -27.15 30.89 27.75
CA MET A 1 -25.84 31.46 28.14
C MET A 1 -24.76 30.45 27.76
N ALA A 2 -23.95 30.80 26.74
CA ALA A 2 -22.67 30.23 26.23
C ALA A 2 -22.58 28.68 26.08
N ASN A 3 -22.56 28.06 24.89
CA ASN A 3 -21.69 28.14 23.69
C ASN A 3 -20.27 27.52 23.87
N VAL A 4 -20.05 26.46 23.06
CA VAL A 4 -18.88 25.83 22.44
C VAL A 4 -17.48 26.45 22.68
N LEU A 5 -16.44 25.61 22.86
CA LEU A 5 -15.23 25.46 21.99
C LEU A 5 -14.02 24.82 22.70
N GLU A 6 -13.50 23.79 22.04
CA GLU A 6 -12.09 23.52 21.73
C GLU A 6 -11.06 23.49 22.88
N SER A 7 -10.51 22.31 23.11
CA SER A 7 -9.05 22.21 23.17
C SER A 7 -8.59 21.32 22.04
N ASP A 8 -8.24 22.00 20.95
CA ASP A 8 -7.40 21.52 19.89
C ASP A 8 -6.24 20.72 20.47
N ILE A 9 -6.22 19.42 20.21
CA ILE A 9 -4.96 18.68 20.20
C ILE A 9 -4.19 19.25 19.01
N THR A 10 -3.46 20.33 19.28
CA THR A 10 -2.54 20.99 18.37
C THR A 10 -1.80 19.94 17.57
N ALA A 11 -2.06 19.93 16.27
CA ALA A 11 -1.37 19.13 15.28
C ALA A 11 0.14 19.31 15.49
N ASN A 12 0.78 18.27 16.04
CA ASN A 12 2.22 18.27 16.18
C ASN A 12 2.79 18.14 14.77
N HIS A 13 3.25 19.27 14.23
CA HIS A 13 3.86 19.44 12.90
C HIS A 13 5.24 18.75 12.77
N SER A 14 5.51 17.71 13.54
CA SER A 14 6.53 16.73 13.20
C SER A 14 5.96 15.85 12.08
N GLN A 15 6.00 16.35 10.84
CA GLN A 15 5.81 15.53 9.65
C GLN A 15 6.73 14.32 9.79
N ALA A 16 6.16 13.15 10.04
CA ALA A 16 6.92 11.92 9.95
C ALA A 16 7.48 11.86 8.53
N VAL A 17 8.80 12.03 8.39
CA VAL A 17 9.51 11.91 7.11
C VAL A 17 9.35 10.49 6.56
N LEU A 18 9.07 9.54 7.45
CA LEU A 18 8.84 8.14 7.14
C LEU A 18 7.34 7.81 7.20
N PRO A 19 6.84 6.94 6.30
CA PRO A 19 5.50 6.41 6.42
C PRO A 19 5.29 5.71 7.76
N ASN A 20 4.03 5.57 8.17
CA ASN A 20 3.68 4.79 9.34
C ASN A 20 4.27 3.37 9.20
N PRO A 21 5.13 2.92 10.15
CA PRO A 21 5.88 1.69 10.02
C PRO A 21 4.99 0.43 10.05
N VAL A 22 3.73 0.56 10.49
CA VAL A 22 2.78 -0.56 10.57
C VAL A 22 1.88 -0.67 9.34
N THR A 23 2.04 0.22 8.34
CA THR A 23 1.23 0.23 7.10
C THR A 23 1.61 -0.90 6.14
N LEU A 24 2.84 -1.40 6.21
CA LEU A 24 3.29 -2.53 5.39
C LEU A 24 3.51 -3.77 6.24
N VAL A 25 3.13 -4.92 5.69
CA VAL A 25 3.42 -6.23 6.25
C VAL A 25 4.35 -6.95 5.29
N LEU A 26 5.49 -7.37 5.81
CA LEU A 26 6.42 -8.27 5.12
C LEU A 26 5.81 -9.67 5.06
N GLU A 27 5.62 -10.16 3.84
CA GLU A 27 5.07 -11.50 3.59
C GLU A 27 6.17 -12.53 3.36
N GLY A 28 7.32 -12.10 2.86
CA GLY A 28 8.46 -12.98 2.61
C GLY A 28 9.71 -12.21 2.21
N ILE A 29 10.86 -12.83 2.43
CA ILE A 29 12.16 -12.37 1.94
C ILE A 29 12.78 -13.51 1.16
N ASP A 30 13.11 -13.24 -0.10
CA ASP A 30 13.91 -14.13 -0.92
C ASP A 30 15.31 -13.52 -1.07
N ARG A 31 16.34 -14.36 -0.94
CA ARG A 31 17.72 -13.97 -1.27
C ARG A 31 17.99 -14.45 -2.69
N CYS A 32 18.40 -13.55 -3.57
CA CYS A 32 18.73 -13.85 -4.95
C CYS A 32 20.16 -13.36 -5.19
N ASP A 33 21.09 -14.29 -5.40
CA ASP A 33 22.53 -14.03 -5.42
C ASP A 33 22.98 -13.26 -4.15
N ASP A 34 23.37 -11.98 -4.31
CA ASP A 34 23.80 -11.09 -3.23
C ASP A 34 22.74 -10.07 -2.78
N ASP A 35 21.57 -10.07 -3.41
CA ASP A 35 20.53 -9.08 -3.20
C ASP A 35 19.33 -9.65 -2.42
N PHE A 36 18.60 -8.73 -1.78
CA PHE A 36 17.37 -9.06 -1.08
C PHE A 36 16.15 -8.69 -1.91
N ARG A 37 15.20 -9.61 -2.00
CA ARG A 37 13.87 -9.36 -2.52
C ARG A 37 12.87 -9.49 -1.39
N MET A 38 12.12 -8.44 -1.14
CA MET A 38 11.10 -8.42 -0.08
C MET A 38 9.72 -8.33 -0.72
N CYS A 39 8.83 -9.25 -0.37
CA CYS A 39 7.42 -9.16 -0.74
C CYS A 39 6.65 -8.53 0.40
N VAL A 40 5.93 -7.45 0.12
CA VAL A 40 5.15 -6.71 1.12
C VAL A 40 3.73 -6.48 0.62
N ARG A 41 2.78 -6.33 1.54
CA ARG A 41 1.42 -5.86 1.27
C ARG A 41 1.03 -4.73 2.21
N ALA A 42 -0.04 -4.01 1.89
CA ALA A 42 -0.65 -3.10 2.86
C ALA A 42 -1.34 -3.83 4.01
N ARG A 43 -1.39 -3.15 5.14
CA ARG A 43 -2.21 -3.46 6.31
C ARG A 43 -3.11 -2.26 6.63
N GLN A 44 -4.02 -1.94 5.72
CA GLN A 44 -5.02 -0.90 5.93
C GLN A 44 -6.33 -1.22 5.21
N PRO A 45 -7.45 -0.65 5.63
CA PRO A 45 -8.71 -0.80 4.92
C PRO A 45 -8.61 -0.24 3.50
N SER A 46 -9.26 -0.93 2.55
CA SER A 46 -9.37 -0.42 1.18
C SER A 46 -10.53 0.54 1.08
N VAL A 47 -10.22 1.84 1.11
CA VAL A 47 -11.21 2.93 1.11
C VAL A 47 -11.36 3.52 -0.28
N CYS A 48 -12.60 3.59 -0.79
CA CYS A 48 -12.86 4.25 -2.06
C CYS A 48 -12.48 5.73 -1.96
N PRO A 49 -11.60 6.25 -2.84
CA PRO A 49 -11.12 7.61 -2.68
C PRO A 49 -12.12 8.70 -3.08
N ASP A 50 -13.23 8.34 -3.73
CA ASP A 50 -14.27 9.33 -4.08
C ASP A 50 -15.36 9.44 -3.02
N CYS A 51 -15.76 8.32 -2.42
CA CYS A 51 -16.93 8.30 -1.52
C CYS A 51 -16.62 7.81 -0.10
N GLY A 52 -15.37 7.47 0.21
CA GLY A 52 -14.97 7.00 1.54
C GLY A 52 -15.46 5.60 1.92
N HIS A 53 -16.19 4.90 1.03
CA HIS A 53 -16.72 3.58 1.33
C HIS A 53 -15.59 2.54 1.46
N ILE A 54 -15.54 1.85 2.60
CA ILE A 54 -14.63 0.72 2.83
C ILE A 54 -15.10 -0.46 1.99
N SER A 55 -14.23 -1.00 1.14
CA SER A 55 -14.52 -2.16 0.32
C SER A 55 -13.67 -3.36 0.73
N THR A 56 -14.33 -4.51 0.88
CA THR A 56 -13.71 -5.83 0.97
C THR A 56 -13.80 -6.59 -0.36
N SER A 57 -14.49 -6.04 -1.37
CA SER A 57 -14.75 -6.70 -2.64
C SER A 57 -13.57 -6.54 -3.60
N ARG A 58 -12.56 -7.40 -3.45
CA ARG A 58 -11.37 -7.41 -4.31
C ARG A 58 -11.75 -7.80 -5.76
N HIS A 59 -11.29 -7.01 -6.71
CA HIS A 59 -11.40 -7.24 -8.15
C HIS A 59 -10.23 -8.06 -8.67
N SER A 60 -9.02 -7.58 -8.41
CA SER A 60 -7.77 -8.21 -8.81
C SER A 60 -6.65 -7.71 -7.90
N ARG A 61 -5.46 -8.26 -8.05
CA ARG A 61 -4.23 -7.79 -7.39
C ARG A 61 -3.14 -7.66 -8.43
N TYR A 62 -2.19 -6.76 -8.20
CA TYR A 62 -0.97 -6.66 -8.99
C TYR A 62 0.21 -6.38 -8.08
N SER A 63 1.41 -6.63 -8.58
CA SER A 63 2.65 -6.31 -7.88
C SER A 63 3.36 -5.16 -8.56
N ARG A 64 4.02 -4.31 -7.79
CA ARG A 64 4.91 -3.27 -8.30
C ARG A 64 6.18 -3.17 -7.47
N ARG A 65 7.26 -2.78 -8.11
CA ARG A 65 8.53 -2.51 -7.42
C ARG A 65 8.51 -1.11 -6.79
N LEU A 66 8.87 -1.03 -5.52
CA LEU A 66 9.24 0.22 -4.87
C LEU A 66 10.76 0.42 -5.04
N ASN A 67 11.16 1.67 -5.22
CA ASN A 67 12.56 2.03 -5.20
C ASN A 67 12.98 2.15 -3.75
N ASP A 68 14.04 1.46 -3.37
CA ASP A 68 14.61 1.52 -2.03
C ASP A 68 16.13 1.69 -2.10
N LEU A 69 16.71 2.13 -0.99
CA LEU A 69 18.15 2.25 -0.82
C LEU A 69 18.79 0.87 -0.59
N PRO A 70 20.06 0.69 -0.97
CA PRO A 70 20.81 -0.50 -0.63
C PRO A 70 20.85 -0.73 0.89
N TRP A 71 20.67 -1.98 1.32
CA TRP A 71 20.80 -2.36 2.72
C TRP A 71 22.16 -3.05 2.93
N GLN A 72 23.02 -2.43 3.73
CA GLN A 72 24.40 -2.90 3.97
C GLN A 72 25.20 -3.14 2.68
N GLY A 73 25.05 -2.22 1.71
CA GLY A 73 25.76 -2.31 0.42
C GLY A 73 25.18 -3.34 -0.56
N ARG A 74 24.12 -4.05 -0.20
CA ARG A 74 23.39 -4.99 -1.06
C ARG A 74 22.13 -4.35 -1.62
N SER A 75 21.79 -4.66 -2.87
CA SER A 75 20.58 -4.09 -3.47
C SER A 75 19.34 -4.72 -2.83
N VAL A 76 18.32 -3.90 -2.60
CA VAL A 76 17.03 -4.33 -2.06
C VAL A 76 15.95 -4.03 -3.08
N GLN A 77 15.14 -5.05 -3.37
CA GLN A 77 13.97 -4.94 -4.23
C GLN A 77 12.71 -5.21 -3.41
N ILE A 78 11.98 -4.15 -3.09
CA ILE A 78 10.67 -4.28 -2.43
C ILE A 78 9.59 -4.44 -3.50
N TRP A 79 8.92 -5.58 -3.50
CA TRP A 79 7.75 -5.87 -4.31
C TRP A 79 6.49 -5.71 -3.47
N LEU A 80 5.75 -4.63 -3.76
CA LEU A 80 4.50 -4.31 -3.11
C LEU A 80 3.33 -4.95 -3.87
N ARG A 81 2.55 -5.78 -3.18
CA ARG A 81 1.25 -6.26 -3.64
C ARG A 81 0.18 -5.20 -3.37
N VAL A 82 -0.55 -4.83 -4.42
CA VAL A 82 -1.60 -3.82 -4.39
C VAL A 82 -2.91 -4.43 -4.86
N GLY A 83 -3.95 -4.32 -4.03
CA GLY A 83 -5.29 -4.74 -4.41
C GLY A 83 -6.00 -3.70 -5.28
N ARG A 84 -6.81 -4.18 -6.23
CA ARG A 84 -7.86 -3.41 -6.90
C ARG A 84 -9.19 -3.85 -6.33
N TYR A 85 -10.04 -2.92 -5.92
CA TYR A 85 -11.29 -3.19 -5.22
C TYR A 85 -12.47 -2.60 -5.98
N ARG A 86 -13.62 -3.26 -5.89
CA ARG A 86 -14.90 -2.73 -6.39
C ARG A 86 -15.52 -1.85 -5.31
N CYS A 87 -15.91 -0.61 -5.64
CA CYS A 87 -16.75 0.17 -4.74
C CYS A 87 -18.19 -0.35 -4.81
N ARG A 88 -18.78 -0.71 -3.67
CA ARG A 88 -20.16 -1.21 -3.58
C ARG A 88 -21.17 -0.13 -3.17
N ASN A 89 -20.74 1.13 -3.02
CA ASN A 89 -21.67 2.25 -2.92
C ASN A 89 -22.30 2.51 -4.30
N GLU A 90 -23.61 2.28 -4.42
CA GLU A 90 -24.38 2.41 -5.65
C GLU A 90 -24.34 3.82 -6.23
N GLN A 91 -24.35 4.84 -5.36
CA GLN A 91 -24.32 6.25 -5.72
C GLN A 91 -22.92 6.73 -6.17
N CYS A 92 -21.87 5.91 -5.97
CA CYS A 92 -20.52 6.27 -6.37
C CYS A 92 -20.27 5.97 -7.86
N LEU A 93 -19.78 6.98 -8.59
CA LEU A 93 -19.39 6.83 -9.99
C LEU A 93 -18.16 5.92 -10.16
N ARG A 94 -17.23 5.92 -9.20
CA ARG A 94 -16.05 5.06 -9.26
C ARG A 94 -16.39 3.63 -8.87
N LYS A 95 -16.43 2.75 -9.86
CA LYS A 95 -16.71 1.32 -9.65
C LYS A 95 -15.50 0.49 -9.24
N ILE A 96 -14.29 0.84 -9.68
CA ILE A 96 -13.04 0.17 -9.31
C ILE A 96 -12.01 1.20 -8.87
N PHE A 97 -11.28 0.90 -7.80
CA PHE A 97 -10.16 1.72 -7.32
C PHE A 97 -8.98 0.83 -6.91
N CYS A 98 -7.77 1.39 -6.94
CA CYS A 98 -6.60 0.73 -6.35
C CYS A 98 -6.51 1.09 -4.87
N GLU A 99 -6.14 0.11 -4.05
CA GLU A 99 -5.71 0.32 -2.67
C GLU A 99 -4.65 1.43 -2.61
N ARG A 100 -4.80 2.34 -1.64
CA ARG A 100 -3.91 3.49 -1.46
C ARG A 100 -3.03 3.25 -0.23
N MET A 101 -1.77 3.70 -0.30
CA MET A 101 -0.83 3.68 0.82
C MET A 101 -0.18 5.06 0.95
N PRO A 102 -0.87 6.02 1.59
CA PRO A 102 -0.34 7.36 1.80
C PRO A 102 1.03 7.31 2.50
N GLY A 103 1.97 8.14 2.05
CA GLY A 103 3.33 8.19 2.60
C GLY A 103 4.26 7.05 2.17
N VAL A 104 3.75 5.95 1.61
CA VAL A 104 4.57 4.81 1.14
C VAL A 104 4.87 4.93 -0.35
N ALA A 105 3.83 5.06 -1.17
CA ALA A 105 3.98 5.17 -2.62
C ALA A 105 2.71 5.75 -3.27
N PRO A 106 2.83 6.55 -4.35
CA PRO A 106 1.68 7.09 -5.08
C PRO A 106 0.84 5.96 -5.68
N VAL A 107 -0.40 6.21 -6.11
CA VAL A 107 -1.14 5.22 -6.91
C VAL A 107 -0.53 5.14 -8.30
N SER A 108 -0.15 3.95 -8.77
CA SER A 108 0.39 3.76 -10.12
C SER A 108 -0.19 2.50 -10.77
N PRO A 109 -0.53 2.50 -12.06
CA PRO A 109 -0.86 1.27 -12.76
C PRO A 109 0.34 0.30 -12.74
N ALA A 110 0.06 -0.99 -12.88
CA ALA A 110 1.10 -2.00 -13.04
C ALA A 110 1.95 -1.63 -14.27
N LYS A 111 3.23 -1.35 -14.07
CA LYS A 111 4.19 -1.42 -15.17
C LYS A 111 4.39 -2.91 -15.42
N HIS A 112 4.29 -3.34 -16.68
CA HIS A 112 4.48 -4.74 -17.07
C HIS A 112 5.88 -5.20 -16.60
N LEU A 113 5.94 -5.78 -15.42
CA LEU A 113 7.13 -6.34 -14.81
C LEU A 113 6.82 -7.82 -14.65
N VAL A 114 7.45 -8.64 -15.51
CA VAL A 114 7.23 -10.08 -15.55
C VAL A 114 8.01 -10.74 -14.42
N TRP A 115 7.29 -11.53 -13.62
CA TRP A 115 7.75 -12.24 -12.43
C TRP A 115 8.47 -13.54 -12.82
N GLN A 116 9.69 -13.78 -12.32
CA GLN A 116 10.48 -14.96 -12.74
C GLN A 116 11.27 -15.61 -11.57
N ARG A 117 10.54 -15.95 -10.48
CA ARG A 117 10.81 -17.03 -9.48
C ARG A 117 11.65 -16.73 -8.21
N SER A 118 11.55 -17.54 -7.13
CA SER A 118 11.00 -18.92 -7.01
C SER A 118 9.58 -19.06 -6.45
N SER A 119 8.76 -19.64 -7.33
CA SER A 119 7.56 -20.46 -7.12
C SER A 119 6.88 -20.36 -5.76
N ASP A 120 5.63 -19.88 -5.78
CA ASP A 120 4.65 -20.27 -4.76
C ASP A 120 4.57 -19.38 -3.53
N TRP A 121 4.47 -18.06 -3.74
CA TRP A 121 3.67 -17.22 -2.83
C TRP A 121 2.20 -17.11 -3.31
N LEU A 122 1.75 -18.14 -4.04
CA LEU A 122 0.64 -18.16 -5.01
C LEU A 122 -0.75 -18.00 -4.37
N ASP A 123 -1.60 -17.31 -5.14
CA ASP A 123 -3.07 -17.39 -5.18
C ASP A 123 -3.81 -17.65 -3.87
N THR A 124 -4.20 -16.57 -3.20
CA THR A 124 -5.62 -16.15 -3.26
C THR A 124 -5.88 -14.65 -3.26
#